data_AF-A0A210RZ96-F1
#
_entry.id   AF-A0A210RZ96-F1
#
_cell.length_a   1.000
_cell.length_b   1.000
_cell.length_c   1.000
_cell.angle_alpha   90.00
_cell.angle_beta   90.00
_cell.angle_gamma   90.00
#
_symmetry.space_group_name_H-M   'P 1'
#
loop_
_entity.id
_entity.type
_entity.pdbx_description
1 polymer ?
#
loop_
_entity_poly.entity_id
_entity_poly.type
_entity_poly.pdbx_seq_one_letter_code
_entity_poly.pdbx_strand_id
1 'polypeptide(L)'
;MQNPWQKKRIDIANELALPGFWTECVTNHVYSQHEMIAFNAKETGLFIGDTPATISMKGLENHPDTRMSLLAFYLPLHDRPHTIFIPSQHTEHAKALAEDLNLQRNIVVTKKTANRNTTFHTVINSSIQTANISIDRIGDDLIPAVKHELRELEALNLASIYLDIPIEQEAAANAYLELESIGFFWGSWMPNFSTEGDSLRLQKIYQPVNVETIFCARAQGDSIKQHVLSEWERVTKNVQGFNESNSSA
;
A
#
# COMPACT_ATOMS: atom_id res chain seq x y z
N MET A 1 -1.07 -28.49 14.82
CA MET A 1 -0.47 -29.10 13.60
C MET A 1 -0.29 -28.00 12.58
N GLN A 2 0.92 -27.74 12.11
CA GLN A 2 1.17 -26.81 11.00
C GLN A 2 0.54 -27.36 9.72
N ASN A 3 -0.09 -26.51 8.92
CA ASN A 3 -0.68 -26.90 7.64
C ASN A 3 0.45 -27.32 6.67
N PRO A 4 0.40 -28.47 5.99
CA PRO A 4 1.49 -28.91 5.11
C PRO A 4 1.80 -27.93 3.96
N TRP A 5 0.81 -27.15 3.50
CA TRP A 5 1.01 -26.15 2.44
C TRP A 5 1.76 -24.91 2.92
N GLN A 6 1.67 -24.61 4.22
CA GLN A 6 2.31 -23.47 4.87
C GLN A 6 3.84 -23.61 4.83
N LYS A 7 4.36 -24.75 5.30
CA LYS A 7 5.79 -25.04 5.30
C LYS A 7 6.37 -25.03 3.87
N LYS A 8 5.61 -25.59 2.92
CA LYS A 8 6.03 -25.67 1.52
C LYS A 8 6.29 -24.29 0.88
N ARG A 9 5.52 -23.24 1.23
CA ARG A 9 5.74 -21.89 0.69
C ARG A 9 7.07 -21.29 1.15
N ILE A 10 7.38 -21.44 2.44
CA ILE A 10 8.65 -20.96 3.01
C ILE A 10 9.83 -21.74 2.44
N ASP A 11 9.69 -23.07 2.34
CA ASP A 11 10.73 -23.92 1.75
C ASP A 11 11.05 -23.49 0.30
N ILE A 12 10.02 -23.31 -0.55
CA ILE A 12 10.19 -22.81 -1.93
C ILE A 12 10.81 -21.41 -1.95
N ALA A 13 10.37 -20.50 -1.08
CA ALA A 13 10.91 -19.15 -1.03
C ALA A 13 12.41 -19.14 -0.66
N ASN A 14 12.84 -20.01 0.25
CA ASN A 14 14.25 -20.21 0.59
C ASN A 14 15.03 -20.86 -0.56
N GLU A 15 14.47 -21.89 -1.23
CA GLU A 15 15.11 -22.53 -2.39
C GLU A 15 15.35 -21.53 -3.52
N LEU A 16 14.45 -20.58 -3.70
CA LEU A 16 14.55 -19.49 -4.68
C LEU A 16 15.36 -18.29 -4.19
N ALA A 17 15.88 -18.33 -2.96
CA ALA A 17 16.60 -17.23 -2.30
C ALA A 17 15.82 -15.89 -2.33
N LEU A 18 14.49 -15.96 -2.15
CA LEU A 18 13.65 -14.77 -2.10
C LEU A 18 13.90 -13.99 -0.80
N PRO A 19 13.90 -12.65 -0.85
CA PRO A 19 14.12 -11.84 0.35
C PRO A 19 12.98 -11.95 1.36
N GLY A 20 11.81 -12.35 0.89
CA GLY A 20 10.59 -12.55 1.66
C GLY A 20 9.41 -12.67 0.71
N PHE A 21 8.21 -12.68 1.27
CA PHE A 21 7.00 -12.60 0.46
C PHE A 21 5.90 -11.84 1.19
N TRP A 22 5.02 -11.23 0.41
CA TRP A 22 3.85 -10.53 0.90
C TRP A 22 2.60 -11.39 0.77
N THR A 23 1.58 -11.03 1.54
CA THR A 23 0.23 -11.57 1.36
C THR A 23 -0.80 -10.57 1.86
N GLU A 24 -2.00 -10.68 1.33
CA GLU A 24 -3.15 -9.87 1.72
C GLU A 24 -4.14 -10.77 2.44
N CYS A 25 -4.52 -10.37 3.66
CA CYS A 25 -5.52 -11.05 4.45
C CYS A 25 -6.79 -10.23 4.48
N VAL A 26 -7.93 -10.88 4.24
CA VAL A 26 -9.23 -10.23 4.41
C VAL A 26 -9.44 -9.76 5.85
N THR A 27 -10.25 -8.72 6.01
CA THR A 27 -10.49 -8.09 7.31
C THR A 27 -11.91 -8.31 7.83
N ASN A 28 -12.80 -8.95 7.07
CA ASN A 28 -14.14 -9.34 7.55
C ASN A 28 -14.08 -10.49 8.59
N HIS A 29 -12.94 -11.17 8.71
CA HIS A 29 -12.59 -12.10 9.77
C HIS A 29 -11.06 -12.19 9.92
N VAL A 30 -10.59 -12.81 10.99
CA VAL A 30 -9.15 -12.84 11.35
C VAL A 30 -8.43 -14.16 11.02
N TYR A 31 -9.09 -15.15 10.43
CA TYR A 31 -8.52 -16.49 10.24
C TYR A 31 -7.20 -16.53 9.46
N SER A 32 -7.14 -15.91 8.27
CA SER A 32 -5.90 -15.86 7.47
C SER A 32 -4.82 -14.97 8.12
N GLN A 33 -5.24 -13.97 8.90
CA GLN A 33 -4.31 -13.13 9.66
C GLN A 33 -3.59 -13.96 10.75
N HIS A 34 -4.31 -14.82 11.49
CA HIS A 34 -3.70 -15.71 12.48
C HIS A 34 -2.69 -16.68 11.86
N GLU A 35 -2.96 -17.16 10.65
CA GLU A 35 -2.00 -17.97 9.89
C GLU A 35 -0.71 -17.19 9.62
N MET A 36 -0.81 -15.95 9.16
CA MET A 36 0.37 -15.11 8.90
C MET A 36 1.14 -14.73 10.15
N ILE A 37 0.42 -14.46 11.24
CA ILE A 37 1.01 -14.21 12.56
C ILE A 37 1.78 -15.43 13.06
N ALA A 38 1.28 -16.64 12.84
CA ALA A 38 1.97 -17.87 13.24
C ALA A 38 3.30 -18.09 12.49
N PHE A 39 3.47 -17.47 11.32
CA PHE A 39 4.74 -17.43 10.60
C PHE A 39 5.68 -16.33 11.04
N ASN A 40 5.27 -15.50 12.00
CA ASN A 40 5.95 -14.27 12.36
C ASN A 40 6.03 -13.24 11.20
N ALA A 41 5.10 -13.32 10.24
CA ALA A 41 4.89 -12.21 9.31
C ALA A 41 4.33 -10.99 10.07
N LYS A 42 4.62 -9.79 9.58
CA LYS A 42 4.16 -8.53 10.18
C LYS A 42 3.26 -7.77 9.22
N GLU A 43 2.29 -7.08 9.78
CA GLU A 43 1.42 -6.16 9.06
C GLU A 43 2.24 -4.96 8.56
N THR A 44 2.10 -4.59 7.29
CA THR A 44 2.85 -3.50 6.65
C THR A 44 1.97 -2.40 6.09
N GLY A 45 0.67 -2.62 6.07
CA GLY A 45 -0.31 -1.69 5.52
C GLY A 45 -1.72 -2.25 5.48
N LEU A 46 -2.63 -1.43 4.96
CA LEU A 46 -4.04 -1.72 4.79
C LEU A 46 -4.50 -1.15 3.45
N PHE A 47 -5.15 -1.98 2.64
CA PHE A 47 -5.83 -1.53 1.43
C PHE A 47 -7.32 -1.43 1.70
N ILE A 48 -7.82 -0.19 1.79
CA ILE A 48 -9.20 0.06 2.19
C ILE A 48 -10.13 -0.18 1.01
N GLY A 49 -11.15 -1.01 1.19
CA GLY A 49 -12.20 -1.28 0.19
C GLY A 49 -11.70 -1.90 -1.13
N ASP A 50 -10.61 -2.68 -1.09
CA ASP A 50 -10.04 -3.31 -2.27
C ASP A 50 -11.02 -4.26 -2.97
N THR A 51 -11.52 -5.27 -2.25
CA THR A 51 -12.23 -6.39 -2.87
C THR A 51 -13.74 -6.14 -2.94
N PRO A 52 -14.41 -6.34 -4.09
CA PRO A 52 -15.86 -6.20 -4.19
C PRO A 52 -16.62 -7.15 -3.26
N ALA A 53 -17.77 -6.69 -2.74
CA ALA A 53 -18.70 -7.52 -1.98
C ALA A 53 -19.19 -8.77 -2.74
N THR A 54 -19.21 -8.71 -4.08
CA THR A 54 -19.64 -9.79 -4.95
C THR A 54 -18.66 -10.96 -5.02
N ILE A 55 -17.42 -10.78 -4.57
CA ILE A 55 -16.44 -11.87 -4.52
C ILE A 55 -16.72 -12.71 -3.27
N SER A 56 -17.45 -13.81 -3.47
CA SER A 56 -17.63 -14.83 -2.45
C SER A 56 -16.38 -15.70 -2.32
N MET A 57 -15.84 -15.78 -1.11
CA MET A 57 -14.79 -16.75 -0.79
C MET A 57 -15.45 -18.06 -0.34
N LYS A 58 -15.10 -19.18 -0.99
CA LYS A 58 -15.65 -20.50 -0.64
C LYS A 58 -15.40 -20.80 0.85
N GLY A 59 -16.47 -21.07 1.59
CA GLY A 59 -16.41 -21.42 3.02
C GLY A 59 -16.71 -20.27 3.99
N LEU A 60 -17.15 -19.12 3.50
CA LEU A 60 -17.52 -17.96 4.33
C LEU A 60 -18.96 -17.53 4.02
N GLU A 61 -19.81 -17.48 5.05
CA GLU A 61 -21.23 -17.08 4.95
C GLU A 61 -21.44 -15.57 5.12
N ASN A 62 -20.40 -14.82 5.51
CA ASN A 62 -20.46 -13.38 5.71
C ASN A 62 -20.18 -12.63 4.41
N HIS A 63 -21.26 -12.25 3.71
CA HIS A 63 -21.22 -11.33 2.58
C HIS A 63 -21.33 -9.89 3.11
N PRO A 64 -20.27 -9.07 3.01
CA PRO A 64 -20.36 -7.68 3.41
C PRO A 64 -21.20 -6.89 2.41
N ASP A 65 -21.97 -5.92 2.90
CA ASP A 65 -22.76 -5.02 2.03
C ASP A 65 -21.89 -4.01 1.26
N THR A 66 -20.61 -3.87 1.66
CA THR A 66 -19.63 -2.98 1.05
C THR A 66 -18.37 -3.74 0.64
N ARG A 67 -17.47 -3.08 -0.09
CA ARG A 67 -16.15 -3.62 -0.41
C ARG A 67 -15.36 -3.97 0.85
N MET A 68 -14.61 -5.06 0.79
CA MET A 68 -13.74 -5.52 1.88
C MET A 68 -12.37 -4.86 1.79
N SER A 69 -11.81 -4.56 2.96
CA SER A 69 -10.41 -4.15 3.06
C SER A 69 -9.50 -5.37 3.21
N LEU A 70 -8.22 -5.19 2.85
CA LEU A 70 -7.20 -6.22 2.95
C LEU A 70 -6.04 -5.70 3.80
N LEU A 71 -5.66 -6.46 4.82
CA LEU A 71 -4.49 -6.19 5.64
C LEU A 71 -3.27 -6.82 4.97
N ALA A 72 -2.28 -6.00 4.64
CA ALA A 72 -1.05 -6.44 3.99
C ALA A 72 -0.06 -6.96 5.04
N PHE A 73 0.52 -8.13 4.78
CA PHE A 73 1.56 -8.74 5.59
C PHE A 73 2.83 -8.94 4.77
N TYR A 74 3.98 -8.90 5.43
CA TYR A 74 5.26 -9.32 4.88
C TYR A 74 5.96 -10.32 5.81
N LEU A 75 6.47 -11.40 5.23
CA LEU A 75 7.37 -12.33 5.90
C LEU A 75 8.80 -12.12 5.38
N PRO A 76 9.70 -11.53 6.18
CA PRO A 76 11.11 -11.42 5.82
C PRO A 76 11.82 -12.78 5.94
N LEU A 77 12.70 -13.10 4.98
CA LEU A 77 13.50 -14.34 4.94
C LEU A 77 14.99 -14.04 4.78
N HIS A 78 15.34 -13.24 3.78
CA HIS A 78 16.72 -12.87 3.46
C HIS A 78 16.78 -11.35 3.24
N ASP A 79 17.02 -10.62 4.34
CA ASP A 79 17.10 -9.16 4.29
C ASP A 79 18.18 -8.69 3.30
N ARG A 80 17.90 -7.57 2.66
CA ARG A 80 18.78 -6.88 1.71
C ARG A 80 18.94 -5.45 2.19
N PRO A 81 19.98 -5.14 2.99
CA PRO A 81 20.14 -3.80 3.55
C PRO A 81 20.32 -2.73 2.47
N HIS A 82 19.55 -1.64 2.53
CA HIS A 82 19.63 -0.52 1.58
C HIS A 82 19.05 0.78 2.15
N THR A 83 19.08 1.85 1.36
CA THR A 83 18.55 3.18 1.74
C THR A 83 17.18 3.39 1.13
N ILE A 84 16.25 3.95 1.92
CA ILE A 84 14.93 4.38 1.44
C ILE A 84 14.71 5.85 1.78
N PHE A 85 13.95 6.54 0.92
CA PHE A 85 13.68 7.97 1.01
C PHE A 85 12.21 8.22 1.35
N ILE A 86 11.96 8.65 2.58
CA ILE A 86 10.61 8.85 3.14
C ILE A 86 10.51 10.29 3.64
N PRO A 87 9.41 11.02 3.40
CA PRO A 87 9.25 12.36 3.92
C PRO A 87 9.18 12.35 5.45
N SER A 88 9.60 13.45 6.09
CA SER A 88 9.71 13.54 7.55
C SER A 88 8.45 13.12 8.30
N GLN A 89 7.27 13.42 7.75
CA GLN A 89 5.96 13.12 8.32
C GLN A 89 5.70 11.62 8.50
N HIS A 90 6.34 10.77 7.70
CA HIS A 90 6.12 9.31 7.68
C HIS A 90 7.30 8.50 8.23
N THR A 91 8.37 9.18 8.65
CA THR A 91 9.59 8.49 9.11
C THR A 91 9.40 7.70 10.39
N GLU A 92 8.58 8.17 11.33
CA GLU A 92 8.32 7.44 12.57
C GLU A 92 7.61 6.11 12.29
N HIS A 93 6.58 6.14 11.44
CA HIS A 93 5.87 4.94 11.02
C HIS A 93 6.77 3.96 10.25
N ALA A 94 7.55 4.46 9.28
CA ALA A 94 8.48 3.63 8.52
C ALA A 94 9.57 2.99 9.40
N LYS A 95 10.09 3.72 10.40
CA LYS A 95 11.05 3.18 11.37
C LYS A 95 10.45 2.08 12.24
N ALA A 96 9.23 2.29 12.75
CA ALA A 96 8.52 1.29 13.54
C ALA A 96 8.29 0.01 12.73
N LEU A 97 7.87 0.13 11.47
CA LEU A 97 7.74 -1.02 10.57
C LEU A 97 9.08 -1.73 10.34
N ALA A 98 10.18 -0.99 10.14
CA ALA A 98 11.49 -1.58 9.87
C ALA A 98 12.01 -2.34 11.09
N GLU A 99 11.80 -1.80 12.29
CA GLU A 99 12.11 -2.45 13.56
C GLU A 99 11.28 -3.72 13.77
N ASP A 100 9.96 -3.64 13.58
CA ASP A 100 9.05 -4.78 13.72
C ASP A 100 9.40 -5.93 12.75
N LEU A 101 9.76 -5.58 11.52
CA LEU A 101 10.16 -6.53 10.47
C LEU A 101 11.61 -7.00 10.61
N ASN A 102 12.40 -6.39 11.50
CA ASN A 102 13.84 -6.61 11.61
C ASN A 102 14.56 -6.42 10.24
N LEU A 103 14.22 -5.36 9.51
CA LEU A 103 14.83 -4.99 8.24
C LEU A 103 15.85 -3.87 8.43
N GLN A 104 17.02 -4.02 7.85
CA GLN A 104 18.05 -2.99 7.85
C GLN A 104 17.77 -2.00 6.72
N ARG A 105 17.11 -0.88 7.06
CA ARG A 105 16.87 0.22 6.14
C ARG A 105 17.47 1.50 6.68
N ASN A 106 18.32 2.15 5.89
CA ASN A 106 18.75 3.51 6.15
C ASN A 106 17.66 4.47 5.68
N ILE A 107 16.82 4.96 6.59
CA ILE A 107 15.70 5.85 6.26
C ILE A 107 16.19 7.29 6.21
N VAL A 108 16.18 7.89 5.02
CA VAL A 108 16.69 9.24 4.76
C VAL A 108 15.55 10.18 4.40
N VAL A 109 15.53 11.35 5.05
CA VAL A 109 14.66 12.46 4.65
C VAL A 109 15.41 13.35 3.66
N THR A 110 14.75 13.70 2.57
CA THR A 110 15.31 14.56 1.53
C THR A 110 14.22 15.44 0.94
N LYS A 111 14.64 16.56 0.34
CA LYS A 111 13.80 17.47 -0.44
C LYS A 111 14.25 17.53 -1.90
N LYS A 112 15.07 16.56 -2.33
CA LYS A 112 15.55 16.51 -3.71
C LYS A 112 14.37 16.31 -4.64
N THR A 113 14.34 17.10 -5.70
CA THR A 113 13.42 16.94 -6.81
C THR A 113 14.10 16.13 -7.91
N ALA A 114 13.30 15.45 -8.71
CA ALA A 114 13.78 14.84 -9.94
C ALA A 114 14.13 15.93 -10.98
N ASN A 115 14.81 15.51 -12.05
CA ASN A 115 15.25 16.37 -13.15
C ASN A 115 15.13 15.67 -14.52
N ARG A 116 14.34 14.61 -14.57
CA ARG A 116 14.07 13.77 -15.74
C ARG A 116 12.56 13.59 -15.86
N ASN A 117 12.11 13.01 -16.97
CA ASN A 117 10.72 12.62 -17.13
C ASN A 117 10.38 11.34 -16.35
N THR A 118 9.15 11.33 -15.85
CA THR A 118 8.50 10.21 -15.18
C THR A 118 8.26 9.09 -16.19
N THR A 119 8.52 7.86 -15.79
CA THR A 119 8.07 6.67 -16.53
C THR A 119 7.30 5.78 -15.60
N PHE A 120 6.20 5.23 -16.10
CA PHE A 120 5.33 4.36 -15.36
C PHE A 120 4.57 3.45 -16.33
N HIS A 121 3.93 2.45 -15.76
CA HIS A 121 2.96 1.62 -16.45
C HIS A 121 1.72 1.42 -15.58
N THR A 122 0.59 1.17 -16.23
CA THR A 122 -0.70 0.97 -15.53
C THR A 122 -1.24 -0.42 -15.84
N VAL A 123 -1.66 -1.12 -14.79
CA VAL A 123 -2.39 -2.38 -14.89
C VAL A 123 -3.80 -2.18 -14.35
N ILE A 124 -4.81 -2.47 -15.17
CA ILE A 124 -6.22 -2.37 -14.80
C ILE A 124 -6.74 -3.77 -14.48
N ASN A 125 -7.41 -3.90 -13.34
CA ASN A 125 -8.15 -5.11 -12.98
C ASN A 125 -9.65 -4.80 -12.90
N SER A 126 -10.35 -4.99 -14.01
CA SER A 126 -11.78 -4.73 -14.11
C SER A 126 -12.63 -5.64 -13.21
N SER A 127 -12.14 -6.83 -12.84
CA SER A 127 -12.89 -7.77 -11.98
C SER A 127 -13.06 -7.26 -10.56
N ILE A 128 -12.09 -6.49 -10.08
CA ILE A 128 -12.13 -5.81 -8.78
C ILE A 128 -12.18 -4.29 -8.93
N GLN A 129 -12.39 -3.76 -10.12
CA GLN A 129 -12.51 -2.30 -10.36
C GLN A 129 -11.34 -1.50 -9.75
N THR A 130 -10.11 -1.99 -9.90
CA THR A 130 -8.91 -1.26 -9.46
C THR A 130 -7.96 -1.04 -10.63
N ALA A 131 -7.10 -0.04 -10.49
CA ALA A 131 -5.90 0.10 -11.33
C ALA A 131 -4.68 0.27 -10.43
N ASN A 132 -3.53 -0.19 -10.89
CA ASN A 132 -2.25 0.06 -10.25
C ASN A 132 -1.34 0.80 -11.24
N ILE A 133 -0.91 1.99 -10.85
CA ILE A 133 0.09 2.80 -11.56
C ILE A 133 1.44 2.51 -10.91
N SER A 134 2.33 1.83 -11.60
CA SER A 134 3.67 1.52 -11.10
C SER A 134 4.68 2.50 -11.67
N ILE A 135 5.24 3.36 -10.81
CA ILE A 135 6.27 4.34 -11.21
C ILE A 135 7.61 3.63 -11.31
N ASP A 136 8.19 3.60 -12.51
CA ASP A 136 9.53 3.05 -12.73
C ASP A 136 10.60 4.11 -12.42
N ARG A 137 10.33 5.37 -12.75
CA ARG A 137 11.23 6.50 -12.49
C ARG A 137 10.43 7.73 -12.13
N ILE A 138 10.82 8.37 -11.05
CA ILE A 138 10.25 9.65 -10.60
C ILE A 138 10.86 10.78 -11.43
N GLY A 139 9.98 11.57 -12.06
CA GLY A 139 10.35 12.75 -12.81
C GLY A 139 9.85 14.05 -12.20
N ASP A 140 10.31 15.19 -12.74
CA ASP A 140 9.82 16.52 -12.36
C ASP A 140 8.40 16.81 -12.90
N ASP A 141 7.96 16.00 -13.86
CA ASP A 141 6.62 15.97 -14.43
C ASP A 141 5.68 14.95 -13.77
N LEU A 142 6.04 14.38 -12.60
CA LEU A 142 5.27 13.32 -11.93
C LEU A 142 3.79 13.67 -11.78
N ILE A 143 3.48 14.84 -11.21
CA ILE A 143 2.09 15.23 -10.96
C ILE A 143 1.31 15.47 -12.26
N PRO A 144 1.81 16.23 -13.25
CA PRO A 144 1.18 16.30 -14.56
C PRO A 144 0.93 14.93 -15.20
N ALA A 145 1.91 14.03 -15.15
CA ALA A 145 1.84 12.70 -15.74
C ALA A 145 0.78 11.82 -15.04
N VAL A 146 0.80 11.75 -13.71
CA VAL A 146 -0.18 10.99 -12.92
C VAL A 146 -1.58 11.59 -13.06
N LYS A 147 -1.74 12.91 -13.05
CA LYS A 147 -3.05 13.54 -13.29
C LYS A 147 -3.59 13.23 -14.68
N HIS A 148 -2.73 13.13 -15.69
CA HIS A 148 -3.15 12.72 -17.02
C HIS A 148 -3.67 11.29 -17.02
N GLU A 149 -2.92 10.36 -16.42
CA GLU A 149 -3.33 8.96 -16.30
C GLU A 149 -4.64 8.81 -15.52
N LEU A 150 -4.80 9.55 -14.42
CA LEU A 150 -6.04 9.55 -13.64
C LEU A 150 -7.25 9.96 -14.48
N ARG A 151 -7.12 10.97 -15.36
CA ARG A 151 -8.20 11.38 -16.27
C ARG A 151 -8.56 10.29 -17.28
N GLU A 152 -7.59 9.55 -17.78
CA GLU A 152 -7.86 8.41 -18.67
C GLU A 152 -8.61 7.29 -17.91
N LEU A 153 -8.28 7.08 -16.64
CA LEU A 153 -8.90 6.07 -15.78
C LEU A 153 -10.30 6.47 -15.26
N GLU A 154 -10.65 7.77 -15.23
CA GLU A 154 -11.94 8.27 -14.74
C GLU A 154 -13.13 7.60 -15.46
N ALA A 155 -13.02 7.38 -16.78
CA ALA A 155 -14.08 6.76 -17.58
C ALA A 155 -14.41 5.32 -17.16
N LEU A 156 -13.51 4.65 -16.43
CA LEU A 156 -13.67 3.26 -16.00
C LEU A 156 -14.44 3.11 -14.69
N ASN A 157 -14.76 4.22 -13.99
CA ASN A 157 -15.48 4.21 -12.71
C ASN A 157 -14.90 3.23 -11.68
N LEU A 158 -13.56 3.21 -11.58
CA LEU A 158 -12.84 2.33 -10.66
C LEU A 158 -13.18 2.67 -9.20
N ALA A 159 -13.16 1.66 -8.34
CA ALA A 159 -13.40 1.82 -6.91
C ALA A 159 -12.19 2.43 -6.19
N SER A 160 -10.99 2.06 -6.62
CA SER A 160 -9.72 2.58 -6.09
C SER A 160 -8.62 2.53 -7.15
N ILE A 161 -7.60 3.38 -6.96
CA ILE A 161 -6.37 3.37 -7.73
C ILE A 161 -5.21 3.24 -6.74
N TYR A 162 -4.33 2.29 -7.00
CA TYR A 162 -3.05 2.16 -6.33
C TYR A 162 -1.97 2.86 -7.13
N LEU A 163 -0.97 3.39 -6.44
CA LEU A 163 0.22 3.93 -7.06
C LEU A 163 1.45 3.47 -6.29
N ASP A 164 2.33 2.74 -6.96
CA ASP A 164 3.57 2.24 -6.37
C ASP A 164 4.71 3.20 -6.70
N ILE A 165 5.33 3.80 -5.67
CA ILE A 165 6.53 4.62 -5.82
C ILE A 165 7.78 3.84 -5.42
N PRO A 166 8.87 3.90 -6.20
CA PRO A 166 10.15 3.27 -5.86
C PRO A 166 10.89 4.14 -4.84
N ILE A 167 10.92 3.68 -3.59
CA ILE A 167 11.41 4.52 -2.48
C ILE A 167 12.93 4.50 -2.30
N GLU A 168 13.67 3.78 -3.15
CA GLU A 168 15.13 3.90 -3.25
C GLU A 168 15.59 5.11 -4.09
N GLN A 169 14.69 5.75 -4.82
CA GLN A 169 15.02 6.96 -5.58
C GLN A 169 15.01 8.17 -4.65
N GLU A 170 16.05 9.01 -4.68
CA GLU A 170 16.16 10.18 -3.81
C GLU A 170 14.98 11.16 -3.93
N ALA A 171 14.29 11.18 -5.07
CA ALA A 171 13.13 12.03 -5.28
C ALA A 171 11.84 11.50 -4.61
N ALA A 172 11.83 10.26 -4.11
CA ALA A 172 10.64 9.60 -3.56
C ALA A 172 10.02 10.33 -2.37
N ALA A 173 10.85 10.91 -1.49
CA ALA A 173 10.35 11.65 -0.34
C ALA A 173 9.52 12.88 -0.78
N ASN A 174 9.96 13.61 -1.80
CA ASN A 174 9.21 14.76 -2.33
C ASN A 174 8.00 14.29 -3.15
N ALA A 175 8.20 13.31 -4.04
CA ALA A 175 7.16 12.72 -4.86
C ALA A 175 5.98 12.23 -4.04
N TYR A 176 6.23 11.60 -2.90
CA TYR A 176 5.15 11.17 -2.01
C TYR A 176 4.31 12.37 -1.54
N LEU A 177 4.92 13.44 -1.02
CA LEU A 177 4.18 14.64 -0.60
C LEU A 177 3.38 15.26 -1.74
N GLU A 178 3.94 15.26 -2.95
CA GLU A 178 3.23 15.75 -4.14
C GLU A 178 2.02 14.86 -4.49
N LEU A 179 2.15 13.54 -4.37
CA LEU A 179 1.06 12.59 -4.61
C LEU A 179 -0.06 12.70 -3.55
N GLU A 180 0.29 13.03 -2.31
CA GLU A 180 -0.71 13.36 -1.28
C GLU A 180 -1.55 14.57 -1.66
N SER A 181 -0.94 15.58 -2.28
CA SER A 181 -1.67 16.79 -2.72
C SER A 181 -2.75 16.50 -3.76
N ILE A 182 -2.68 15.35 -4.45
CA ILE A 182 -3.68 14.90 -5.42
C ILE A 182 -4.55 13.74 -4.91
N GLY A 183 -4.47 13.46 -3.61
CA GLY A 183 -5.39 12.57 -2.91
C GLY A 183 -4.94 11.11 -2.79
N PHE A 184 -3.67 10.80 -3.01
CA PHE A 184 -3.10 9.50 -2.64
C PHE A 184 -2.67 9.51 -1.17
N PHE A 185 -2.87 8.41 -0.44
CA PHE A 185 -2.44 8.27 0.95
C PHE A 185 -1.70 6.95 1.15
N TRP A 186 -1.06 6.77 2.31
CA TRP A 186 -0.32 5.56 2.64
C TRP A 186 -1.21 4.32 2.58
N GLY A 187 -0.90 3.35 1.71
CA GLY A 187 -1.55 2.04 1.69
C GLY A 187 -0.70 1.00 2.44
N SER A 188 0.47 0.67 1.89
CA SER A 188 1.42 -0.27 2.50
C SER A 188 2.85 0.02 2.07
N TRP A 189 3.81 -0.12 2.97
CA TRP A 189 5.19 -0.37 2.57
C TRP A 189 5.30 -1.80 2.05
N MET A 190 5.97 -1.99 0.92
CA MET A 190 6.17 -3.27 0.26
C MET A 190 7.67 -3.55 0.14
N PRO A 191 8.29 -4.22 1.13
CA PRO A 191 9.72 -4.50 1.11
C PRO A 191 10.09 -5.48 -0.01
N ASN A 192 11.14 -5.17 -0.76
CA ASN A 192 11.65 -5.97 -1.88
C ASN A 192 10.58 -6.36 -2.90
N PHE A 193 9.62 -5.47 -3.16
CA PHE A 193 8.49 -5.74 -4.06
C PHE A 193 8.91 -5.80 -5.53
N SER A 194 9.96 -5.04 -5.88
CA SER A 194 10.55 -5.03 -7.22
C SER A 194 11.98 -5.58 -7.20
N THR A 195 12.56 -5.80 -8.39
CA THR A 195 13.99 -6.12 -8.52
C THR A 195 14.89 -4.96 -8.07
N GLU A 196 14.36 -3.74 -8.11
CA GLU A 196 15.02 -2.50 -7.68
C GLU A 196 14.72 -2.18 -6.20
N GLY A 197 14.16 -3.15 -5.46
CA GLY A 197 13.96 -3.08 -4.01
C GLY A 197 12.56 -2.64 -3.58
N ASP A 198 12.51 -1.78 -2.58
CA ASP A 198 11.28 -1.46 -1.85
C ASP A 198 10.36 -0.50 -2.64
N SER A 199 9.05 -0.75 -2.54
CA SER A 199 8.02 0.15 -3.04
C SER A 199 7.15 0.65 -1.89
N LEU A 200 6.67 1.88 -1.98
CA LEU A 200 5.54 2.34 -1.18
C LEU A 200 4.29 2.34 -2.05
N ARG A 201 3.31 1.50 -1.69
CA ARG A 201 2.01 1.47 -2.34
C ARG A 201 1.10 2.50 -1.70
N LEU A 202 0.78 3.53 -2.46
CA LEU A 202 -0.21 4.53 -2.11
C LEU A 202 -1.58 4.14 -2.66
N GLN A 203 -2.64 4.66 -2.05
CA GLN A 203 -4.01 4.38 -2.45
C GLN A 203 -4.81 5.67 -2.61
N LYS A 204 -5.72 5.68 -3.58
CA LYS A 204 -6.77 6.69 -3.76
C LYS A 204 -8.10 5.96 -3.94
N ILE A 205 -9.14 6.38 -3.21
CA ILE A 205 -10.43 5.69 -3.14
C ILE A 205 -11.54 6.59 -3.64
N TYR A 206 -12.47 6.01 -4.40
CA TYR A 206 -13.61 6.71 -5.01
C TYR A 206 -14.97 6.20 -4.51
N GLN A 207 -14.98 5.16 -3.69
CA GLN A 207 -16.21 4.54 -3.18
C GLN A 207 -16.24 4.55 -1.64
N PRO A 208 -17.43 4.61 -1.03
CA PRO A 208 -17.57 4.50 0.42
C PRO A 208 -17.15 3.10 0.90
N VAL A 209 -16.55 3.05 2.08
CA VAL A 209 -16.10 1.82 2.73
C VAL A 209 -16.51 1.85 4.20
N ASN A 210 -17.07 0.75 4.71
CA ASN A 210 -17.38 0.62 6.12
C ASN A 210 -16.16 0.15 6.92
N VAL A 211 -15.46 1.09 7.57
CA VAL A 211 -14.24 0.82 8.34
C VAL A 211 -14.46 0.05 9.64
N GLU A 212 -15.72 -0.03 10.12
CA GLU A 212 -16.10 -0.81 11.29
C GLU A 212 -16.01 -2.32 11.04
N THR A 213 -16.05 -2.73 9.77
CA THR A 213 -15.93 -4.14 9.34
C THR A 213 -14.48 -4.61 9.20
N ILE A 214 -13.51 -3.76 9.53
CA ILE A 214 -12.08 -4.07 9.43
C ILE A 214 -11.62 -4.62 10.78
N PHE A 215 -11.54 -5.94 10.90
CA PHE A 215 -11.05 -6.64 12.08
C PHE A 215 -9.58 -7.01 11.94
N CYS A 216 -8.82 -6.79 13.01
CA CYS A 216 -7.41 -7.14 13.11
C CYS A 216 -7.21 -8.20 14.19
N ALA A 217 -6.32 -9.16 13.93
CA ALA A 217 -6.05 -10.28 14.82
C ALA A 217 -5.21 -9.94 16.05
N ARG A 218 -4.54 -8.78 16.05
CA ARG A 218 -3.65 -8.31 17.13
C ARG A 218 -3.46 -6.78 17.07
N ALA A 219 -2.92 -6.23 18.17
CA ALA A 219 -2.66 -4.80 18.34
C ALA A 219 -1.76 -4.18 17.26
N GLN A 220 -0.80 -4.93 16.69
CA GLN A 220 0.01 -4.43 15.57
C GLN A 220 -0.87 -4.11 14.36
N GLY A 221 -1.77 -5.03 13.97
CA GLY A 221 -2.73 -4.78 12.91
C GLY A 221 -3.65 -3.60 13.20
N ASP A 222 -4.10 -3.44 14.45
CA ASP A 222 -4.89 -2.26 14.85
C ASP A 222 -4.09 -0.96 14.69
N SER A 223 -2.80 -0.95 15.07
CA SER A 223 -1.92 0.21 14.89
C SER A 223 -1.75 0.58 13.42
N ILE A 224 -1.56 -0.42 12.54
CA ILE A 224 -1.49 -0.21 11.08
C ILE A 224 -2.82 0.35 10.56
N LYS A 225 -3.94 -0.25 10.95
CA LYS A 225 -5.28 0.22 10.57
C LYS A 225 -5.47 1.68 10.97
N GLN A 226 -5.15 2.06 12.21
CA GLN A 226 -5.30 3.44 12.68
C GLN A 226 -4.43 4.41 11.90
N HIS A 227 -3.17 4.05 11.62
CA HIS A 227 -2.28 4.90 10.83
C HIS A 227 -2.86 5.15 9.42
N VAL A 228 -3.23 4.10 8.70
CA VAL A 228 -3.76 4.21 7.33
C VAL A 228 -5.09 4.97 7.29
N LEU A 229 -5.99 4.73 8.24
CA LEU A 229 -7.25 5.49 8.33
C LEU A 229 -7.02 6.98 8.61
N SER A 230 -6.06 7.31 9.49
CA SER A 230 -5.71 8.70 9.78
C SER A 230 -5.14 9.42 8.56
N GLU A 231 -4.35 8.71 7.75
CA GLU A 231 -3.75 9.23 6.52
C GLU A 231 -4.80 9.46 5.44
N TRP A 232 -5.73 8.51 5.27
CA TRP A 232 -6.86 8.66 4.37
C TRP A 232 -7.73 9.87 4.75
N GLU A 233 -8.04 10.04 6.04
CA GLU A 233 -8.82 11.17 6.52
C GLU A 233 -8.10 12.51 6.30
N ARG A 234 -6.81 12.58 6.67
CA ARG A 234 -5.97 13.78 6.51
C ARG A 234 -5.89 14.23 5.06
N VAL A 235 -5.57 13.31 4.14
CA VAL A 235 -5.42 13.60 2.72
C VAL A 235 -6.77 14.01 2.11
N THR A 236 -7.86 13.33 2.49
CA THR A 236 -9.22 13.65 1.99
C THR A 236 -9.64 15.07 2.36
N LYS A 237 -9.41 15.48 3.62
CA LYS A 237 -9.70 16.85 4.09
C LYS A 237 -8.89 17.91 3.35
N ASN A 238 -7.60 17.64 3.11
CA ASN A 238 -6.72 18.57 2.38
C ASN A 238 -7.20 18.82 0.94
N VAL A 239 -7.60 17.76 0.22
CA VAL A 239 -8.09 17.86 -1.15
C VAL A 239 -9.44 18.60 -1.21
N GLN A 240 -10.35 18.34 -0.26
CA GLN A 240 -11.63 19.05 -0.19
C GLN A 240 -11.44 20.54 0.07
N GLY A 241 -10.62 20.91 1.05
CA GLY A 241 -10.33 22.32 1.35
C GLY A 241 -9.67 23.07 0.19
N PHE A 242 -8.80 22.41 -0.58
CA PHE A 242 -8.21 22.99 -1.79
C PHE A 242 -9.28 23.27 -2.87
N ASN A 243 -10.20 22.34 -3.11
CA ASN A 243 -11.27 22.49 -4.10
C ASN A 243 -12.28 23.59 -3.72
N GLU A 244 -12.61 23.73 -2.43
CA GLU A 244 -13.50 24.80 -1.94
C GLU A 244 -12.85 26.18 -2.08
N SER A 245 -11.56 26.30 -1.81
CA SER A 245 -10.83 27.58 -1.98
C SER A 245 -10.69 28.04 -3.44
N ASN A 246 -10.62 27.11 -4.39
CA ASN A 246 -10.51 27.43 -5.82
C ASN A 246 -11.86 27.59 -6.55
N SER A 247 -12.97 27.17 -5.94
CA SER A 247 -14.33 27.37 -6.47
C SER A 247 -14.99 28.66 -5.98
N SER A 248 -14.36 29.32 -5.01
CA SER A 248 -14.80 30.60 -4.42
C SER A 248 -13.98 31.82 -4.88
N ALA A 249 -13.08 31.63 -5.85
CA ALA A 249 -12.28 32.66 -6.52
C ALA A 249 -12.72 32.83 -7.99
#